data_AF-A0A9E1NT57-F1
#
_entry.id   AF-A0A9E1NT57-F1
#
_cell.length_a   1.000
_cell.length_b   1.000
_cell.length_c   1.000
_cell.angle_alpha   90.00
_cell.angle_beta   90.00
_cell.angle_gamma   90.00
#
_symmetry.space_group_name_H-M   'P 1'
#
loop_
_entity.id
_entity.type
_entity.pdbx_description
1 polymer ?
#
loop_
_entity_poly.entity_id
_entity_poly.type
_entity_poly.pdbx_seq_one_letter_code
_entity_poly.pdbx_strand_id
1 'polypeptide(L)'
;WIPFLDNFEYNKLEATDILKHEFGYKPYPFKHYESIFTRFFQGYILPNKFKVDKRRVHLGTLVTSGQMTREQAISGLEGIAYPSERALEDDKIYFTKKMGWTLQKLQDYINRPPKHHAVYPSEKMFWDALIKTYRTFKAD
;
A
#
# COMPACT_ATOMS: atom_id res chain seq x y z
N TRP A 1 -10.47 25.59 3.87
CA TRP A 1 -11.45 24.52 3.62
C TRP A 1 -11.05 23.34 4.48
N ILE A 2 -11.96 22.85 5.32
CA ILE A 2 -11.76 21.65 6.13
C ILE A 2 -12.64 20.56 5.50
N PRO A 3 -12.07 19.41 5.10
CA PRO A 3 -12.87 18.28 4.62
C PRO A 3 -13.97 17.90 5.61
N PHE A 4 -15.17 17.57 5.12
CA PHE A 4 -16.33 17.26 5.98
C PHE A 4 -16.01 16.15 7.01
N LEU A 5 -15.29 15.11 6.59
CA LEU A 5 -14.93 13.98 7.43
C LEU A 5 -13.97 14.36 8.58
N ASP A 6 -13.21 15.45 8.44
CA ASP A 6 -12.28 15.92 9.48
C ASP A 6 -13.01 16.58 10.67
N ASN A 7 -14.34 16.77 10.58
CA ASN A 7 -15.16 17.22 11.71
C ASN A 7 -15.56 16.07 12.64
N PHE A 8 -15.22 14.83 12.31
CA PHE A 8 -15.55 13.64 13.09
C PHE A 8 -14.29 12.98 13.63
N GLU A 9 -14.31 12.59 14.90
CA GLU A 9 -13.28 11.73 15.44
C GLU A 9 -13.39 10.33 14.84
N TYR A 10 -12.31 9.86 14.22
CA TYR A 10 -12.28 8.53 13.60
C TYR A 10 -11.36 7.61 14.39
N ASN A 11 -11.94 6.57 14.99
CA ASN A 11 -11.20 5.43 15.52
C ASN A 11 -11.35 4.22 14.60
N LYS A 12 -10.22 3.71 14.09
CA LYS A 12 -10.22 2.60 13.13
C LYS A 12 -10.75 1.30 13.74
N LEU A 13 -10.39 0.99 14.99
CA LEU A 13 -10.79 -0.26 15.64
C LEU A 13 -12.29 -0.27 15.89
N GLU A 14 -12.81 0.81 16.48
CA GLU A 14 -14.24 0.98 16.72
C GLU A 14 -15.06 0.90 15.44
N ALA A 15 -14.67 1.64 14.39
CA ALA A 15 -15.35 1.58 13.10
C ALA A 15 -15.33 0.17 12.50
N THR A 16 -14.21 -0.56 12.65
CA THR A 16 -14.09 -1.93 12.16
C THR A 16 -15.00 -2.90 12.94
N ASP A 17 -15.15 -2.70 14.25
CA ASP A 17 -15.98 -3.54 15.10
C ASP A 17 -17.48 -3.31 14.83
N ILE A 18 -17.91 -2.05 14.66
CA ILE A 18 -19.26 -1.73 14.18
C ILE A 18 -19.53 -2.43 12.85
N LEU A 19 -18.60 -2.36 11.89
CA LEU A 19 -18.75 -3.03 10.59
C LEU A 19 -18.90 -4.55 10.72
N LYS A 20 -18.15 -5.19 11.62
CA LYS A 20 -18.26 -6.63 11.86
C LYS A 20 -19.61 -7.00 12.47
N HIS A 21 -20.03 -6.28 13.52
CA HIS A 21 -21.21 -6.62 14.30
C HIS A 21 -22.52 -6.30 13.57
N GLU A 22 -22.61 -5.10 13.00
CA GLU A 22 -23.86 -4.61 12.40
C GLU A 22 -24.01 -5.04 10.93
N PHE A 23 -22.91 -5.28 10.22
CA PHE A 23 -22.91 -5.52 8.78
C PHE A 23 -22.21 -6.82 8.35
N GLY A 24 -21.72 -7.62 9.31
CA GLY A 24 -21.05 -8.90 9.01
C GLY A 24 -19.73 -8.75 8.25
N TYR A 25 -19.08 -7.58 8.33
CA TYR A 25 -17.82 -7.33 7.66
C TYR A 25 -16.73 -8.30 8.11
N LYS A 26 -16.00 -8.87 7.14
CA LYS A 26 -14.87 -9.75 7.40
C LYS A 26 -13.56 -8.97 7.18
N PRO A 27 -12.79 -8.70 8.24
CA PRO A 27 -11.57 -7.92 8.11
C PRO A 27 -10.50 -8.69 7.33
N TYR A 28 -9.71 -7.96 6.55
CA TYR A 28 -8.52 -8.50 5.89
C TYR A 28 -7.28 -8.24 6.75
N PRO A 29 -6.27 -9.13 6.73
CA PRO A 29 -5.06 -8.98 7.55
C PRO A 29 -4.31 -7.66 7.34
N PHE A 30 -4.34 -7.15 6.11
CA PHE A 30 -3.74 -5.86 5.76
C PHE A 30 -4.68 -5.05 4.86
N LYS A 31 -4.44 -3.74 4.78
CA LYS A 31 -5.21 -2.83 3.94
C LYS A 31 -5.06 -3.21 2.45
N HIS A 32 -6.18 -3.23 1.71
CA HIS A 32 -6.27 -3.58 0.28
C HIS A 32 -6.09 -5.07 -0.06
N TYR A 33 -6.31 -5.98 0.90
CA TYR A 33 -6.10 -7.42 0.72
C TYR A 33 -7.38 -8.17 0.31
N GLU A 34 -8.44 -7.44 -0.06
CA GLU A 34 -9.66 -7.91 -0.71
C GLU A 34 -9.35 -8.58 -2.06
N SER A 35 -8.44 -7.97 -2.81
CA SER A 35 -8.05 -8.39 -4.17
C SER A 35 -6.72 -9.12 -4.14
N ILE A 36 -6.68 -10.35 -4.65
CA ILE A 36 -5.45 -11.15 -4.76
C ILE A 36 -4.36 -10.37 -5.51
N PHE A 37 -4.71 -9.66 -6.60
CA PHE A 37 -3.73 -8.91 -7.37
C PHE A 37 -3.14 -7.75 -6.55
N THR A 38 -3.98 -7.01 -5.82
CA THR A 38 -3.52 -5.87 -5.01
C THR A 38 -2.69 -6.34 -3.82
N ARG A 39 -3.14 -7.41 -3.16
CA ARG A 39 -2.39 -8.09 -2.10
C ARG A 39 -1.02 -8.56 -2.59
N PHE A 40 -0.97 -9.21 -3.75
CA PHE A 40 0.28 -9.70 -4.34
C PHE A 40 1.22 -8.56 -4.73
N PHE A 41 0.68 -7.48 -5.31
CA PHE A 41 1.47 -6.32 -5.65
C PHE A 41 2.06 -5.64 -4.39
N GLN A 42 1.23 -5.36 -3.37
CA GLN A 42 1.66 -4.65 -2.17
C GLN A 42 2.48 -5.52 -1.21
N GLY A 43 2.14 -6.80 -1.09
CA GLY A 43 2.73 -7.73 -0.13
C GLY A 43 3.93 -8.51 -0.65
N TYR A 44 4.07 -8.68 -1.97
CA TYR A 44 5.18 -9.43 -2.56
C TYR A 44 6.02 -8.61 -3.55
N ILE A 45 5.41 -8.03 -4.58
CA ILE A 45 6.17 -7.34 -5.64
C ILE A 45 6.88 -6.09 -5.09
N LEU A 46 6.15 -5.20 -4.40
CA LEU A 46 6.72 -3.96 -3.87
C LEU A 46 7.86 -4.21 -2.86
N PRO A 47 7.73 -5.08 -1.84
CA PRO A 47 8.79 -5.31 -0.87
C PRO A 47 10.01 -6.00 -1.48
N ASN A 48 9.81 -6.99 -2.35
CA ASN A 48 10.91 -7.80 -2.89
C ASN A 48 11.67 -7.09 -4.01
N LYS A 49 10.95 -6.46 -4.96
CA LYS A 49 11.55 -5.84 -6.15
C LYS A 49 11.89 -4.35 -5.95
N PHE A 50 11.00 -3.60 -5.32
CA PHE A 50 11.13 -2.14 -5.21
C PHE A 50 11.55 -1.66 -3.82
N LYS A 51 11.68 -2.58 -2.85
CA LYS A 51 12.00 -2.28 -1.45
C LYS A 51 11.03 -1.30 -0.80
N VAL A 52 9.76 -1.34 -1.22
CA VAL A 52 8.68 -0.53 -0.68
C VAL A 52 7.74 -1.40 0.13
N ASP A 53 7.68 -1.17 1.44
CA ASP A 53 6.71 -1.82 2.32
C ASP A 53 5.55 -0.86 2.66
N LYS A 54 4.36 -1.15 2.14
CA LYS A 54 3.16 -0.33 2.34
C LYS A 54 2.67 -0.34 3.79
N ARG A 55 3.02 -1.35 4.59
CA ARG A 55 2.69 -1.41 6.03
C ARG A 55 3.26 -0.21 6.77
N ARG A 56 4.44 0.30 6.38
CA ARG A 56 5.07 1.48 7.00
C ARG A 56 4.16 2.71 6.97
N VAL A 57 3.53 2.98 5.83
CA VAL A 57 2.63 4.13 5.70
C VAL A 57 1.34 3.88 6.49
N HIS A 58 0.78 2.68 6.41
CA HIS A 58 -0.48 2.34 7.11
C HIS A 58 -0.33 2.42 8.64
N LEU A 59 0.73 1.81 9.18
CA LEU A 59 1.02 1.84 10.62
C LEU A 59 1.48 3.23 11.06
N GLY A 60 2.26 3.93 10.22
CA GLY A 60 2.66 5.32 10.47
C GLY A 60 1.46 6.25 10.65
N THR A 61 0.40 6.11 9.85
CA THR A 61 -0.84 6.87 10.03
C THR A 61 -1.48 6.64 11.40
N LEU A 62 -1.50 5.39 11.89
CA LEU A 62 -2.06 5.07 13.21
C LEU A 62 -1.21 5.62 14.36
N VAL A 63 0.11 5.66 14.19
CA VAL A 63 1.01 6.31 15.15
C VAL A 63 0.76 7.82 15.18
N THR A 64 0.67 8.46 14.02
CA THR A 64 0.42 9.92 13.96
C THR A 64 -0.96 10.33 14.47
N SER A 65 -1.95 9.43 14.39
CA SER A 65 -3.30 9.68 14.92
C SER A 65 -3.48 9.26 16.38
N GLY A 66 -2.42 8.80 17.05
CA GLY A 66 -2.48 8.37 18.46
C GLY A 66 -3.22 7.04 18.68
N GLN A 67 -3.57 6.30 17.63
CA GLN A 67 -4.33 5.05 17.71
C GLN A 67 -3.44 3.80 17.87
N MET A 68 -2.11 3.96 17.81
CA MET A 68 -1.12 2.89 17.94
C MET A 68 0.20 3.47 18.45
N THR A 69 0.93 2.75 19.29
CA THR A 69 2.28 3.17 19.69
C THR A 69 3.31 2.86 18.60
N ARG A 70 4.46 3.54 18.64
CA ARG A 70 5.55 3.28 17.70
C ARG A 70 6.08 1.85 17.80
N GLU A 71 6.14 1.31 19.01
CA GLU A 71 6.63 -0.04 19.32
C GLU A 71 5.71 -1.09 18.69
N GLN A 72 4.40 -0.91 18.85
CA GLN A 72 3.39 -1.75 18.18
C GLN A 72 3.52 -1.69 16.66
N ALA A 73 3.74 -0.49 16.10
CA ALA A 73 3.93 -0.32 14.67
C ALA A 73 5.21 -1.02 14.17
N ILE A 74 6.31 -0.98 14.92
CA ILE A 74 7.55 -1.69 14.57
C ILE A 74 7.33 -3.20 14.62
N SER A 75 6.70 -3.73 15.67
CA SER A 75 6.37 -5.15 15.77
C SER A 75 5.45 -5.60 14.62
N GLY A 76 4.48 -4.77 14.21
CA GLY A 76 3.63 -5.06 13.04
C GLY A 76 4.35 -5.09 11.68
N LEU A 77 5.62 -4.66 11.62
CA LEU A 77 6.48 -4.77 10.43
C LEU A 77 7.31 -6.05 10.40
N GLU A 78 7.37 -6.80 11.50
CA GLU A 78 8.07 -8.07 11.55
C GLU A 78 7.44 -9.09 10.59
N GLY A 79 8.26 -10.06 10.17
CA GLY A 79 7.86 -11.07 9.18
C GLY A 79 7.56 -10.51 7.79
N ILE A 80 6.87 -11.32 6.99
CA ILE A 80 6.49 -10.98 5.61
C ILE A 80 5.23 -10.12 5.59
N ALA A 81 5.06 -9.32 4.53
CA ALA A 81 3.84 -8.54 4.30
C ALA A 81 2.68 -9.41 3.76
N TYR A 82 2.52 -10.61 4.31
CA TYR A 82 1.56 -11.62 3.89
C TYR A 82 0.99 -12.37 5.09
N PRO A 83 -0.24 -12.90 5.04
CA PRO A 83 -0.82 -13.62 6.17
C PRO A 83 -0.06 -14.89 6.56
N SER A 84 0.56 -15.55 5.57
CA SER A 84 1.42 -16.72 5.76
C SER A 84 2.24 -16.98 4.49
N GLU A 85 3.33 -17.75 4.63
CA GLU A 85 4.11 -18.23 3.47
C GLU A 85 3.24 -19.06 2.52
N ARG A 86 2.34 -19.89 3.07
CA ARG A 86 1.40 -20.67 2.26
C ARG A 86 0.53 -19.78 1.37
N ALA A 87 -0.06 -18.72 1.95
CA ALA A 87 -0.89 -17.78 1.20
C ALA A 87 -0.10 -17.04 0.12
N LEU A 88 1.18 -16.76 0.37
CA LEU A 88 2.07 -16.19 -0.64
C LEU A 88 2.31 -17.16 -1.81
N GLU A 89 2.62 -18.42 -1.52
CA GLU A 89 2.83 -19.43 -2.57
C GLU A 89 1.57 -19.67 -3.41
N ASP A 90 0.40 -19.76 -2.77
CA ASP A 90 -0.88 -19.91 -3.46
C ASP A 90 -1.15 -18.70 -4.40
N ASP A 91 -0.88 -17.47 -3.92
CA ASP A 91 -1.04 -16.25 -4.71
C ASP A 91 0.00 -16.15 -5.86
N LYS A 92 1.23 -16.64 -5.69
CA LYS A 92 2.22 -16.73 -6.79
C LYS A 92 1.68 -17.60 -7.91
N ILE A 93 1.16 -18.79 -7.59
CA ILE A 93 0.57 -19.72 -8.58
C ILE A 93 -0.63 -19.07 -9.27
N TYR A 94 -1.53 -18.45 -8.51
CA TYR A 94 -2.69 -17.76 -9.05
C TYR A 94 -2.28 -16.63 -10.00
N PHE A 95 -1.35 -15.77 -9.58
CA PHE A 95 -0.86 -14.65 -10.36
C PHE A 95 -0.23 -15.12 -11.68
N THR A 96 0.69 -16.10 -11.63
CA THR A 96 1.36 -16.58 -12.84
C THR A 96 0.39 -17.24 -13.80
N LYS A 97 -0.62 -17.97 -13.30
CA LYS A 97 -1.71 -18.50 -14.13
C LYS A 97 -2.47 -17.38 -14.85
N LYS A 98 -2.83 -16.30 -14.15
CA LYS A 98 -3.55 -15.16 -14.74
C LYS A 98 -2.71 -14.36 -15.74
N MET A 99 -1.41 -14.26 -15.50
CA MET A 99 -0.47 -13.55 -16.37
C MET A 99 0.00 -14.38 -17.58
N GLY A 100 -0.31 -15.69 -17.62
CA GLY A 100 0.29 -16.60 -18.60
C GLY A 100 1.80 -16.72 -18.44
N TRP A 101 2.30 -16.66 -17.21
CA TRP A 101 3.73 -16.73 -16.87
C TRP A 101 4.07 -18.07 -16.23
N THR A 102 5.34 -18.47 -16.31
CA THR A 102 5.91 -19.50 -15.46
C THR A 102 6.34 -18.89 -14.12
N LEU A 103 6.45 -19.72 -13.08
CA LEU A 103 7.05 -19.28 -11.80
C LEU A 103 8.49 -18.78 -12.01
N GLN A 104 9.25 -19.40 -12.91
CA GLN A 104 10.59 -18.93 -13.28
C GLN A 104 10.55 -17.50 -13.84
N LYS A 105 9.64 -17.20 -14.76
CA LYS A 105 9.50 -15.85 -15.33
C LYS A 105 9.14 -14.81 -14.27
N LEU A 106 8.31 -15.17 -13.29
CA LEU A 106 8.04 -14.32 -12.14
C LEU A 106 9.32 -14.09 -11.32
N GLN A 107 10.09 -15.13 -11.03
CA GLN A 107 11.34 -15.01 -10.29
C GLN A 107 12.35 -14.12 -11.03
N ASP A 108 12.50 -14.30 -12.34
CA ASP A 108 13.36 -13.48 -13.20
C ASP A 108 12.90 -12.01 -13.18
N TYR A 109 11.59 -11.77 -13.23
CA TYR A 109 11.02 -10.42 -13.11
C TYR A 109 11.34 -9.79 -11.76
N ILE A 110 11.19 -10.52 -10.66
CA ILE A 110 11.49 -10.02 -9.31
C ILE A 110 12.98 -9.69 -9.18
N ASN A 111 13.86 -10.56 -9.67
CA ASN A 111 15.32 -10.41 -9.58
C ASN A 111 15.90 -9.32 -10.51
N ARG A 112 15.20 -8.98 -11.61
CA ARG A 112 15.63 -7.90 -12.51
C ARG A 112 15.74 -6.57 -11.75
N PRO A 113 16.72 -5.70 -12.05
CA PRO A 113 16.77 -4.35 -11.48
C PRO A 113 15.43 -3.60 -11.63
N PRO A 114 14.99 -2.84 -10.59
CA PRO A 114 13.81 -1.99 -10.71
C PRO A 114 14.11 -0.83 -11.68
N LYS A 115 13.09 -0.41 -12.44
CA LYS A 115 13.16 0.77 -13.29
C LYS A 115 12.37 1.88 -12.63
N HIS A 116 13.02 3.02 -12.39
CA HIS A 116 12.37 4.16 -11.75
C HIS A 116 11.27 4.72 -12.67
N HIS A 117 10.14 5.14 -12.09
CA HIS A 117 9.00 5.65 -12.87
C HIS A 117 9.37 6.90 -13.68
N ALA A 118 10.29 7.72 -13.18
CA ALA A 118 10.78 8.92 -13.87
C ALA A 118 11.55 8.65 -15.18
N VAL A 119 11.87 7.40 -15.50
CA VAL A 119 12.46 7.04 -16.80
C VAL A 119 11.41 7.05 -17.92
N TYR A 120 10.13 6.96 -17.58
CA TYR A 120 9.04 7.04 -18.55
C TYR A 120 8.59 8.49 -18.73
N PRO A 121 8.23 8.91 -19.96
CA PRO A 121 7.67 10.24 -20.20
C PRO A 121 6.47 10.52 -19.32
N SER A 122 6.40 11.74 -18.79
CA SER A 122 5.27 12.23 -18.02
C SER A 122 5.17 13.75 -18.14
N GLU A 123 4.00 14.29 -17.83
CA GLU A 123 3.72 15.73 -17.79
C GLU A 123 4.40 16.42 -16.60
N LYS A 124 5.20 15.69 -15.80
CA LYS A 124 5.85 16.22 -14.60
C LYS A 124 6.64 17.50 -14.87
N MET A 125 7.40 17.55 -15.97
CA MET A 125 8.18 18.75 -16.31
C MET A 125 7.28 19.96 -16.60
N PHE A 126 6.18 19.73 -17.31
CA PHE A 126 5.20 20.78 -17.61
C PHE A 126 4.47 21.23 -16.33
N TRP A 127 4.05 20.27 -15.50
CA TRP A 127 3.42 20.54 -14.21
C TRP A 127 4.34 21.32 -13.27
N ASP A 128 5.61 20.94 -13.15
CA ASP A 128 6.60 21.64 -12.33
C ASP A 128 6.80 23.08 -12.82
N ALA A 129 6.81 23.30 -14.14
CA ALA A 129 6.87 24.63 -14.72
C ALA A 129 5.62 25.47 -14.39
N LEU A 130 4.41 24.89 -14.54
CA LEU A 130 3.17 25.56 -14.17
C LEU A 130 3.12 25.93 -12.69
N ILE A 131 3.52 25.02 -11.80
CA ILE A 131 3.56 25.27 -10.36
C ILE A 131 4.58 26.36 -10.02
N LYS A 132 5.75 26.37 -10.65
CA LYS A 132 6.76 27.43 -10.46
C LYS A 132 6.21 28.79 -10.88
N THR A 133 5.57 28.87 -12.04
CA THR A 133 4.93 30.08 -12.55
C THR A 133 3.83 30.55 -11.59
N TYR A 134 2.91 29.65 -11.22
CA TYR A 134 1.83 29.95 -10.27
C TYR A 134 2.35 30.49 -8.93
N ARG A 135 3.36 29.86 -8.33
CA ARG A 135 3.95 30.33 -7.06
C ARG A 135 4.65 31.68 -7.18
N THR A 136 5.17 32.01 -8.36
CA THR A 136 5.81 33.32 -8.61
C THR A 136 4.76 34.44 -8.66
N PHE A 137 3.57 34.16 -9.20
CA PHE A 137 2.49 35.14 -9.31
C PHE A 137 1.51 35.14 -8.13
N LYS A 138 1.46 34.06 -7.35
CA LYS A 138 0.67 33.93 -6.12
C LYS A 138 1.48 34.29 -4.87
N ALA A 139 2.45 35.20 -5.00
CA ALA A 139 3.13 35.78 -3.86
C ALA A 139 2.19 36.81 -3.20
N ASP A 140 1.27 36.28 -2.37
CA ASP A 140 0.55 36.94 -1.28
C ASP A 140 0.31 35.89 -0.17
#